data_AF-A0AAV3T737-F1
#
_entry.id   AF-A0AAV3T737-F1
#
_cell.length_a   1.000
_cell.length_b   1.000
_cell.length_c   1.000
_cell.angle_alpha   90.00
_cell.angle_beta   90.00
_cell.angle_gamma   90.00
#
_symmetry.space_group_name_H-M   'P 1'
#
loop_
_entity.id
_entity.type
_entity.pdbx_description
1 polymer ?
#
loop_
_entity_poly.entity_id
_entity_poly.type
_entity_poly.pdbx_seq_one_letter_code
_entity_poly.pdbx_strand_id
1 'polypeptide(L)' 'MAHVSGRYGDLDYPTLAKYGFLAGAALFLGGALGEAILSTGVAAGHPGGIDTLLTGAEIIGVVLGLFAPLVFGIVMPLTE' A
#
# COMPACT_ATOMS: atom_id res chain seq x y z
N MET A 1 -21.57 -14.96 -24.63
CA MET A 1 -21.69 -14.38 -23.27
C MET A 1 -21.55 -12.88 -23.42
N ALA A 2 -22.61 -12.11 -23.20
CA ALA A 2 -22.56 -10.66 -23.31
C ALA A 2 -21.88 -10.12 -22.05
N HIS A 3 -20.65 -9.61 -22.22
CA HIS A 3 -19.97 -8.81 -21.21
C HIS A 3 -20.67 -7.46 -21.17
N VAL A 4 -21.47 -7.20 -20.14
CA VAL A 4 -21.98 -5.86 -19.88
C VAL A 4 -20.83 -5.09 -19.25
N SER A 5 -20.08 -4.38 -20.08
CA SER A 5 -19.06 -3.45 -19.62
C SER A 5 -19.74 -2.23 -19.00
N GLY A 6 -19.38 -1.90 -17.76
CA GLY A 6 -19.67 -0.60 -17.15
C GLY A 6 -19.13 0.53 -18.03
N ARG A 7 -19.67 1.74 -17.86
CA ARG A 7 -19.42 2.89 -18.77
C ARG A 7 -17.98 3.44 -18.68
N TYR A 8 -17.17 2.95 -17.75
CA TYR A 8 -15.72 3.12 -17.66
C TYR A 8 -15.04 1.75 -17.72
N GLY A 9 -13.88 1.69 -18.36
CA GLY A 9 -13.34 0.50 -19.01
C GLY A 9 -13.08 -0.74 -18.14
N ASP A 10 -12.71 -1.81 -18.84
CA ASP A 10 -12.38 -3.18 -18.41
C ASP A 10 -11.24 -3.26 -17.38
N LEU A 11 -11.37 -2.55 -16.25
CA LEU A 11 -10.36 -2.47 -15.22
C LEU A 11 -10.55 -3.61 -14.23
N ASP A 12 -9.53 -4.44 -14.06
CA ASP A 12 -9.55 -5.56 -13.11
C ASP A 12 -9.44 -5.04 -11.67
N TYR A 13 -10.59 -4.65 -11.13
CA TYR A 13 -10.77 -4.16 -9.77
C TYR A 13 -10.27 -5.13 -8.69
N PRO A 14 -10.59 -6.44 -8.74
CA PRO A 14 -10.01 -7.41 -7.81
C PRO A 14 -8.49 -7.41 -7.80
N THR A 15 -7.87 -7.35 -8.99
CA THR A 15 -6.41 -7.35 -9.12
C THR A 15 -5.80 -6.07 -8.56
N LEU A 16 -6.40 -4.90 -8.84
CA LEU A 16 -5.95 -3.61 -8.29
C LEU A 16 -6.10 -3.53 -6.77
N ALA A 17 -7.23 -4.00 -6.22
CA ALA A 17 -7.44 -4.06 -4.78
C ALA A 17 -6.38 -4.92 -4.08
N LYS A 18 -6.10 -6.11 -4.63
CA LYS A 18 -5.12 -7.05 -4.08
C LYS A 18 -3.70 -6.49 -4.13
N TYR A 19 -3.26 -6.01 -5.30
CA TYR A 19 -1.90 -5.48 -5.42
C TYR A 19 -1.71 -4.17 -4.65
N GLY A 20 -2.73 -3.32 -4.56
CA GLY A 20 -2.69 -2.13 -3.72
C GLY A 20 -2.57 -2.49 -2.23
N PHE A 21 -3.34 -3.48 -1.75
CA PHE A 21 -3.20 -4.01 -0.39
C PHE A 21 -1.80 -4.56 -0.14
N LEU A 22 -1.30 -5.43 -1.03
CA LEU A 22 0.02 -6.05 -0.90
C LEU A 22 1.16 -5.02 -0.95
N ALA A 23 1.07 -4.02 -1.82
CA ALA A 23 2.04 -2.94 -1.90
C ALA A 23 2.05 -2.10 -0.61
N GLY A 24 0.86 -1.77 -0.08
CA GLY A 24 0.73 -1.07 1.20
C GLY A 24 1.31 -1.87 2.37
N ALA A 25 0.96 -3.15 2.46
CA ALA A 25 1.50 -4.04 3.49
C ALA A 25 3.02 -4.19 3.39
N ALA A 26 3.58 -4.29 2.17
CA ALA A 26 5.01 -4.38 1.96
C ALA A 26 5.75 -3.11 2.38
N LEU A 27 5.19 -1.92 2.08
CA LEU A 27 5.74 -0.64 2.54
C LEU A 27 5.72 -0.53 4.06
N PHE A 28 4.61 -0.90 4.70
CA PHE A 28 4.47 -0.88 6.15
C PHE A 28 5.46 -1.82 6.84
N LEU A 29 5.52 -3.08 6.40
CA LEU A 29 6.44 -4.06 6.95
C LEU A 29 7.90 -3.66 6.69
N GLY A 30 8.21 -3.10 5.51
CA GLY A 30 9.54 -2.62 5.17
C GLY A 30 9.99 -1.47 6.07
N GLY A 31 9.11 -0.49 6.34
CA GLY A 31 9.35 0.58 7.30
C GLY A 31 9.62 0.04 8.70
N ALA A 32 8.70 -0.76 9.23
CA ALA A 32 8.77 -1.28 10.59
C ALA A 32 9.99 -2.18 10.82
N LEU A 33 10.31 -3.06 9.86
CA LEU A 33 11.51 -3.89 9.94
C LEU A 33 12.77 -3.04 9.82
N GLY A 34 12.77 -2.00 8.98
CA GLY A 34 13.89 -1.08 8.87
C GLY A 34 14.17 -0.36 10.18
N GLU A 35 13.16 0.22 10.82
CA GLU A 35 13.30 0.88 12.13
C GLU A 35 13.77 -0.10 13.20
N ALA A 36 13.18 -1.30 13.23
CA ALA A 36 13.60 -2.34 14.17
C ALA A 36 15.08 -2.72 13.97
N ILE A 37 15.55 -2.85 12.73
CA ILE A 37 16.97 -3.13 12.44
C ILE A 37 17.86 -1.96 12.87
N LEU A 38 17.50 -0.71 12.56
CA LEU A 38 18.29 0.46 12.95
C LEU A 38 18.43 0.57 14.48
N SER A 39 17.36 0.23 15.22
CA SER A 39 17.36 0.23 16.69
C SER A 39 18.35 -0.77 17.33
N THR A 40 18.81 -1.78 16.58
CA THR A 40 19.83 -2.74 17.06
C THR A 40 21.24 -2.14 17.11
N GLY A 41 21.45 -0.95 16.55
CA GLY A 41 22.76 -0.29 16.48
C GLY A 41 23.65 -0.76 15.32
N VAL A 42 23.17 -1.67 14.46
CA VAL A 42 23.89 -2.14 13.26
C VAL A 42 24.26 -1.00 12.30
N ALA A 43 23.49 0.10 12.32
CA ALA A 43 23.74 1.30 11.53
C ALA A 43 23.91 2.54 12.42
N ALA A 44 24.79 2.46 13.43
CA ALA A 44 25.07 3.59 14.32
C ALA A 44 25.49 4.84 13.51
N GLY A 45 24.79 5.96 13.74
CA GLY A 45 25.07 7.23 13.08
C GLY A 45 24.43 7.40 11.70
N HIS A 46 23.36 6.65 11.38
CA HIS A 46 22.59 6.90 10.17
C HIS A 46 22.05 8.35 10.13
N PRO A 47 21.91 8.95 8.93
CA PRO A 47 21.26 10.24 8.80
C PRO A 47 19.84 10.20 9.38
N GLY A 48 19.44 11.22 10.15
CA GLY A 48 18.08 11.31 10.71
C GLY A 48 16.96 11.39 9.66
N GLY A 49 17.32 11.66 8.40
CA GLY A 49 16.37 11.55 7.28
C GLY A 49 15.89 10.12 7.04
N ILE A 50 16.68 9.10 7.42
CA ILE A 50 16.32 7.69 7.22
C ILE A 50 15.13 7.30 8.11
N ASP A 51 15.11 7.73 9.37
CA ASP A 51 13.96 7.50 10.27
C ASP A 51 12.69 8.09 9.67
N THR A 52 12.77 9.33 9.19
CA THR A 52 11.62 10.02 8.58
C THR A 52 11.10 9.28 7.33
N LEU A 53 12.00 8.72 6.52
CA LEU A 53 11.63 7.94 5.35
C LEU A 53 10.97 6.61 5.72
N LEU A 54 11.49 5.92 6.75
CA LEU A 54 10.93 4.66 7.24
C LEU A 54 9.55 4.86 7.84
N THR A 55 9.40 5.80 8.77
CA THR A 55 8.09 6.18 9.33
C THR A 55 7.13 6.65 8.23
N GLY A 56 7.62 7.42 7.25
CA GLY A 56 6.82 7.83 6.10
C GLY A 56 6.33 6.65 5.25
N ALA A 57 7.18 5.65 5.02
CA ALA A 57 6.82 4.42 4.32
C ALA A 57 5.75 3.63 5.09
N GLU A 58 5.80 3.60 6.41
CA GLU A 58 4.76 2.99 7.24
C GLU A 58 3.40 3.65 7.07
N ILE A 59 3.36 4.98 7.19
CA ILE A 59 2.13 5.76 7.07
C ILE A 59 1.52 5.57 5.68
N ILE A 60 2.33 5.71 4.63
CA ILE A 60 1.87 5.50 3.24
C ILE A 60 1.42 4.06 3.04
N GLY A 61 2.15 3.09 3.61
CA GLY A 61 1.82 1.68 3.54
C GLY A 61 0.44 1.36 4.14
N VAL A 62 0.14 1.91 5.32
CA VAL A 62 -1.19 1.78 5.96
C VAL A 62 -2.27 2.45 5.12
N VAL A 63 -2.04 3.67 4.65
CA VAL A 63 -3.01 4.38 3.80
C VAL A 63 -3.30 3.57 2.53
N LEU A 64 -2.29 3.13 1.79
CA LEU A 64 -2.49 2.31 0.59
C LEU A 64 -3.15 0.98 0.92
N GLY A 65 -2.69 0.30 1.97
CA GLY A 65 -3.18 -1.00 2.40
C GLY A 65 -4.67 -0.99 2.72
N LEU A 66 -5.15 0.07 3.38
CA LEU A 66 -6.55 0.18 3.77
C LEU A 66 -7.42 0.76 2.65
N PHE A 67 -6.95 1.81 1.96
CA PHE A 67 -7.78 2.51 0.98
C PHE A 67 -7.86 1.79 -0.36
N ALA A 68 -6.84 1.04 -0.79
CA ALA A 68 -6.91 0.29 -2.06
C ALA A 68 -8.07 -0.72 -2.12
N PRO A 69 -8.28 -1.62 -1.13
CA PRO A 69 -9.42 -2.53 -1.16
C PRO A 69 -10.76 -1.82 -0.96
N LEU A 70 -10.82 -0.71 -0.21
CA LEU A 70 -12.04 0.08 -0.08
C LEU A 70 -12.42 0.73 -1.42
N VAL A 71 -11.48 1.37 -2.10
CA VAL A 71 -11.73 2.06 -3.36
C VAL A 71 -12.00 1.06 -4.48
N PHE A 72 -11.07 0.13 -4.74
CA PHE A 72 -11.18 -0.77 -5.88
C PHE A 72 -12.06 -1.99 -5.61
N GLY A 73 -12.13 -2.48 -4.38
CA GLY A 73 -12.95 -3.65 -4.04
C GLY A 73 -14.42 -3.32 -3.74
N ILE A 74 -14.74 -2.06 -3.39
CA ILE A 74 -16.08 -1.66 -2.96
C ILE A 74 -16.60 -0.45 -3.74
N VAL A 75 -15.93 0.70 -3.69
CA VAL A 75 -16.48 1.94 -4.28
C VAL A 75 -16.60 1.83 -5.79
N MET A 76 -15.50 1.52 -6.49
CA MET A 76 -15.46 1.51 -7.95
C MET A 76 -16.47 0.52 -8.57
N PRO A 77 -16.59 -0.75 -8.10
CA PRO A 77 -17.58 -1.69 -8.64
C PRO A 77 -19.04 -1.29 -8.40
N LEU A 78 -19.32 -0.39 -7.46
CA LEU A 78 -20.68 0.09 -7.18
C LEU A 78 -21.04 1.36 -7.96
N THR A 79 -20.04 2.08 -8.47
CA THR A 79 -20.23 3.35 -9.20
C THR A 79 -20.26 3.18 -10.72
N GLU A 80 -19.86 2.02 -11.22
CA GLU A 80 -19.81 1.67 -12.64
C GLU A 80 -20.87 0.66 -13.05
#